data_AF-A0A662E6J5-F1
#
_entry.id   AF-A0A662E6J5-F1
#
_cell.length_a   1.000
_cell.length_b   1.000
_cell.length_c   1.000
_cell.angle_alpha   90.00
_cell.angle_beta   90.00
_cell.angle_gamma   90.00
#
_symmetry.space_group_name_H-M   'P 1'
#
loop_
_entity.id
_entity.type
_entity.pdbx_description
1 polymer ?
#
loop_
_entity_poly.entity_id
_entity_poly.type
_entity_poly.pdbx_seq_one_letter_code
_entity_poly.pdbx_strand_id
1 'polypeptide(L)'
;MKDEIQLVVGLGNPGPEYEGSRHNIGFAVVEALAQRYSGGDWRTESTHREVVAEINGRPVVLACPSTFMNRSGQAVGALFERLALTPHEVLVVVDDIDLRLGRMRIRPQGGPGTHNGLRDISQAVGDAYPRLRVGVGGADAGIDLAAYVLSPFPDAESAMVERVVEQAVAAVEVAVTEGVGPAMNRFNGSIVDVPQVEDPAAGKIWDLGSLTPTRTAEWCVVEDVVIVECPKPGGRGPKYWGAWCRWWTGPQRIRLDAVGSSAWLRIDGATTLGGIVDVLGAEMPDDRDLLVARLDLFVRTLASQGLLRLGR
;
A
#
# COMPACT_ATOMS: atom_id res chain seq x y z
N MET A 1 -2.83 -29.47 18.44
CA MET A 1 -2.36 -28.11 18.15
C MET A 1 -1.08 -28.30 17.35
N LYS A 2 -1.13 -28.19 16.02
CA LYS A 2 0.00 -28.63 15.17
C LYS A 2 0.41 -27.63 14.08
N ASP A 3 -0.11 -26.40 14.15
CA ASP A 3 0.10 -25.35 13.13
C ASP A 3 0.15 -23.95 13.77
N GLU A 4 0.64 -23.84 15.01
CA GLU A 4 0.76 -22.54 15.69
C GLU A 4 2.11 -21.91 15.38
N ILE A 5 2.12 -20.66 14.93
CA ILE A 5 3.36 -19.95 14.64
C ILE A 5 4.11 -19.72 15.95
N GLN A 6 5.33 -20.26 16.03
CA GLN A 6 6.23 -20.11 17.18
C GLN A 6 7.43 -19.20 16.87
N LEU A 7 7.72 -18.99 15.58
CA LEU A 7 8.81 -18.14 15.11
C LEU A 7 8.31 -17.17 14.04
N VAL A 8 8.53 -15.88 14.24
CA VAL A 8 8.33 -14.84 13.24
C VAL A 8 9.69 -14.23 12.88
N VAL A 9 10.05 -14.29 11.61
CA VAL A 9 11.32 -13.78 11.10
C VAL A 9 11.09 -12.59 10.18
N GLY A 10 11.73 -11.47 10.46
CA GLY A 10 11.76 -10.31 9.58
C GLY A 10 13.00 -10.36 8.70
N LEU A 11 12.87 -10.24 7.38
CA LEU A 11 14.03 -10.15 6.49
C LEU A 11 14.50 -8.71 6.29
N GLY A 12 15.80 -8.58 6.07
CA GLY A 12 16.52 -7.32 5.95
C GLY A 12 18.04 -7.56 5.91
N ASN A 13 18.79 -6.48 5.68
CA ASN A 13 20.24 -6.45 5.83
C ASN A 13 20.63 -5.71 7.12
N PRO A 14 21.63 -6.20 7.86
CA PRO A 14 22.19 -5.52 9.02
C PRO A 14 23.13 -4.38 8.59
N GLY A 15 23.19 -3.33 9.40
CA GLY A 15 24.10 -2.19 9.19
C GLY A 15 23.34 -0.89 8.96
N PRO A 16 23.91 0.25 9.41
CA PRO A 16 23.25 1.56 9.32
C PRO A 16 22.95 1.99 7.88
N GLU A 17 23.70 1.50 6.90
CA GLU A 17 23.49 1.81 5.48
C GLU A 17 22.20 1.20 4.88
N TYR A 18 21.59 0.23 5.56
CA TYR A 18 20.35 -0.42 5.12
C TYR A 18 19.12 0.01 5.94
N GLU A 19 19.30 0.82 6.98
CA GLU A 19 18.21 1.36 7.78
C GLU A 19 17.25 2.18 6.89
N GLY A 20 15.95 1.92 7.03
CA GLY A 20 14.91 2.56 6.21
C GLY A 20 14.85 2.10 4.74
N SER A 21 15.71 1.16 4.31
CA SER A 21 15.64 0.58 2.97
C SER A 21 14.36 -0.25 2.78
N ARG A 22 13.89 -0.36 1.53
CA ARG A 22 12.74 -1.19 1.16
C ARG A 22 12.94 -2.66 1.57
N HIS A 23 14.15 -3.18 1.41
CA HIS A 23 14.52 -4.54 1.82
C HIS A 23 14.45 -4.76 3.34
N ASN A 24 14.48 -3.70 4.14
CA ASN A 24 14.39 -3.79 5.60
C ASN A 24 12.96 -3.64 6.14
N ILE A 25 11.93 -3.63 5.28
CA ILE A 25 10.53 -3.57 5.74
C ILE A 25 10.17 -4.78 6.63
N GLY A 26 10.79 -5.94 6.40
CA GLY A 26 10.61 -7.12 7.24
C GLY A 26 11.15 -6.90 8.66
N PHE A 27 12.32 -6.27 8.80
CA PHE A 27 12.85 -5.84 10.11
C PHE A 27 11.91 -4.86 10.78
N ALA A 28 11.43 -3.83 10.06
CA ALA A 28 10.54 -2.81 10.62
C ALA A 28 9.27 -3.41 11.24
N VAL A 29 8.66 -4.42 10.59
CA VAL A 29 7.49 -5.12 11.12
C VAL A 29 7.81 -5.90 12.40
N VAL A 30 8.93 -6.63 12.41
CA VAL A 30 9.29 -7.47 13.56
C VAL A 30 9.79 -6.64 14.74
N GLU A 31 10.48 -5.52 14.48
CA GLU A 31 10.85 -4.54 15.50
C GLU A 31 9.62 -3.87 16.11
N ALA A 32 8.62 -3.52 15.31
CA ALA A 32 7.35 -2.98 15.81
C ALA A 32 6.59 -4.01 16.69
N LEU A 33 6.60 -5.30 16.31
CA LEU A 33 6.07 -6.39 17.14
C LEU A 33 6.82 -6.51 18.47
N ALA A 34 8.15 -6.51 18.44
CA ALA A 34 8.97 -6.59 19.65
C ALA A 34 8.72 -5.40 20.58
N GLN A 35 8.65 -4.19 20.03
CA GLN A 35 8.34 -2.99 20.81
C GLN A 35 6.97 -3.09 21.49
N ARG A 36 5.97 -3.68 20.81
CA ARG A 36 4.60 -3.82 21.32
C ARG A 36 4.45 -4.93 22.37
N TYR A 37 5.13 -6.06 22.21
CA TYR A 37 4.85 -7.29 22.95
C TYR A 37 5.98 -7.83 23.84
N SER A 38 7.17 -7.23 23.80
CA SER A 38 8.29 -7.61 24.68
C SER A 38 9.04 -6.43 25.29
N GLY A 39 8.74 -5.20 24.87
CA GLY A 39 9.48 -4.01 25.30
C GLY A 39 10.84 -3.83 24.62
N GLY A 40 11.19 -4.70 23.67
CA GLY A 40 12.37 -4.54 22.80
C GLY A 40 13.72 -4.97 23.40
N ASP A 41 13.75 -5.82 24.43
CA ASP A 41 15.00 -6.35 24.98
C ASP A 41 15.53 -7.52 24.12
N TRP A 42 16.29 -7.16 23.08
CA TRP A 42 16.83 -8.11 22.10
C TRP A 42 18.05 -8.85 22.64
N ARG A 43 18.03 -10.18 22.54
CA ARG A 43 19.20 -11.02 22.70
C ARG A 43 19.95 -11.12 21.37
N THR A 44 21.24 -10.80 21.39
CA THR A 44 22.12 -10.91 20.22
C THR A 44 22.80 -12.27 20.19
N GLU A 45 22.64 -12.99 19.09
CA GLU A 45 23.32 -14.24 18.75
C GLU A 45 24.29 -14.02 17.59
N SER A 46 25.08 -15.06 17.26
CA SER A 46 26.10 -14.97 16.21
C SER A 46 25.52 -14.70 14.80
N THR A 47 24.31 -15.16 14.52
CA THR A 47 23.68 -15.07 13.18
C THR A 47 22.40 -14.24 13.15
N HIS A 48 21.88 -13.82 14.30
CA HIS A 48 20.61 -13.11 14.42
C HIS A 48 20.50 -12.38 15.74
N ARG A 49 19.51 -11.51 15.85
CA ARG A 49 18.97 -11.06 17.13
C ARG A 49 17.57 -11.63 17.30
N GLU A 50 17.22 -11.97 18.53
CA GLU A 50 15.91 -12.53 18.87
C GLU A 50 15.34 -11.94 20.15
N VAL A 51 14.02 -12.02 20.29
CA VAL A 51 13.31 -11.71 21.52
C VAL A 51 12.08 -12.60 21.64
N VAL A 52 11.75 -13.01 22.87
CA VAL A 52 10.49 -13.70 23.14
C VAL A 52 9.42 -12.66 23.41
N ALA A 53 8.35 -12.69 22.64
CA ALA A 53 7.19 -11.81 22.78
C ALA A 53 5.95 -12.62 23.17
N GLU A 54 5.09 -12.03 24.01
CA GLU A 54 3.79 -12.62 24.32
C GLU A 54 2.69 -11.91 23.52
N ILE A 55 2.33 -12.50 22.37
CA ILE A 55 1.31 -11.93 21.48
C ILE A 55 -0.05 -12.50 21.89
N ASN A 56 -0.86 -11.69 22.58
CA ASN A 56 -2.21 -12.06 23.06
C ASN A 56 -2.23 -13.43 23.80
N GLY A 57 -1.29 -13.62 24.73
CA GLY A 57 -1.17 -14.84 25.54
C GLY A 57 -0.45 -16.00 24.86
N ARG A 58 0.14 -15.80 23.67
CA ARG A 58 0.94 -16.81 22.96
C ARG A 58 2.43 -16.41 22.93
N PRO A 59 3.34 -17.22 23.50
CA PRO A 59 4.77 -16.95 23.39
C PRO A 59 5.26 -17.23 21.97
N VAL A 60 5.93 -16.25 21.37
CA VAL A 60 6.49 -16.33 20.02
C VAL A 60 7.91 -15.76 20.03
N VAL A 61 8.83 -16.43 19.35
CA VAL A 61 10.16 -15.90 19.09
C VAL A 61 10.09 -14.96 17.90
N LEU A 62 10.50 -13.72 18.09
CA LEU A 62 10.70 -12.74 17.04
C LEU A 62 12.18 -12.69 16.70
N ALA A 63 12.55 -12.76 15.41
CA ALA A 63 13.95 -12.78 15.00
C ALA A 63 14.22 -11.90 13.79
N CYS A 64 15.38 -11.26 13.80
CA CYS A 64 15.95 -10.54 12.66
C CYS A 64 17.35 -11.11 12.38
N PRO A 65 17.59 -11.74 11.22
CA PRO A 65 18.93 -12.19 10.83
C PRO A 65 19.95 -11.06 10.89
N SER A 66 21.11 -11.32 11.47
CA SER A 66 22.28 -10.44 11.47
C SER A 66 23.26 -10.83 10.35
N THR A 67 22.79 -11.65 9.41
CA THR A 67 23.48 -12.02 8.18
C THR A 67 22.99 -11.16 7.02
N PHE A 68 23.76 -11.10 5.93
CA PHE A 68 23.27 -10.49 4.70
C PHE A 68 22.06 -11.25 4.15
N MET A 69 21.20 -10.57 3.40
CA MET A 69 19.94 -11.09 2.86
C MET A 69 20.09 -12.43 2.14
N ASN A 70 21.18 -12.65 1.39
CA ASN A 70 21.44 -13.92 0.70
C ASN A 70 21.98 -15.04 1.60
N ARG A 71 22.02 -14.83 2.92
CA ARG A 71 22.47 -15.77 3.96
C ARG A 71 21.46 -15.85 5.11
N SER A 72 20.22 -15.43 4.90
CA SER A 72 19.19 -15.45 5.94
C SER A 72 18.82 -16.87 6.38
N GLY A 73 18.98 -17.88 5.53
CA GLY A 73 18.77 -19.29 5.85
C GLY A 73 19.73 -19.83 6.90
N GLN A 74 20.92 -19.24 7.07
CA GLN A 74 21.82 -19.61 8.19
C GLN A 74 21.20 -19.27 9.55
N ALA A 75 20.60 -18.08 9.66
CA ALA A 75 19.91 -17.65 10.87
C ALA A 75 18.63 -18.45 11.11
N VAL A 76 17.78 -18.57 10.08
CA VAL A 76 16.50 -19.27 10.18
C VAL A 76 16.70 -20.76 10.42
N GLY A 77 17.67 -21.41 9.76
CA GLY A 77 18.01 -22.81 9.99
C GLY A 77 18.48 -23.08 11.42
N ALA A 78 19.35 -22.23 11.96
CA ALA A 78 19.80 -22.36 13.35
C ALA A 78 18.64 -22.25 14.35
N LEU A 79 17.72 -21.30 14.13
CA LEU A 79 16.51 -21.14 14.94
C LEU A 79 15.57 -22.34 14.81
N PHE A 80 15.36 -22.81 13.59
CA PHE A 80 14.49 -23.94 13.25
C PHE A 80 14.93 -25.21 13.96
N GLU A 81 16.22 -25.52 13.94
CA GLU A 81 16.80 -26.66 14.66
C GLU A 81 16.74 -26.47 16.18
N ARG A 82 17.14 -25.30 16.69
CA ARG A 82 17.19 -25.01 18.13
C ARG A 82 15.82 -25.07 18.80
N LEU A 83 14.78 -24.62 18.10
CA LEU A 83 13.41 -24.60 18.59
C LEU A 83 12.63 -25.88 18.21
N ALA A 84 13.25 -26.81 17.49
CA ALA A 84 12.64 -28.06 17.01
C ALA A 84 11.33 -27.84 16.23
N LEU A 85 11.34 -26.84 15.35
CA LEU A 85 10.15 -26.40 14.61
C LEU A 85 9.87 -27.27 13.38
N THR A 86 8.63 -27.17 12.93
CA THR A 86 8.19 -27.58 11.59
C THR A 86 7.96 -26.34 10.70
N PRO A 87 7.97 -26.48 9.37
CA PRO A 87 7.85 -25.31 8.48
C PRO A 87 6.60 -24.45 8.72
N HIS A 88 5.47 -25.06 9.12
CA HIS A 88 4.22 -24.35 9.40
C HIS A 88 4.27 -23.47 10.66
N GLU A 89 5.25 -23.68 11.55
CA GLU A 89 5.45 -22.92 12.78
C GLU A 89 6.34 -21.68 12.56
N VAL A 90 6.82 -21.45 11.34
CA VAL A 90 7.68 -20.33 10.95
C VAL A 90 6.95 -19.37 10.01
N LEU A 91 6.74 -18.13 10.44
CA LEU A 91 6.24 -17.06 9.59
C LEU A 91 7.38 -16.12 9.17
N VAL A 92 7.58 -15.95 7.86
CA VAL A 92 8.60 -15.04 7.33
C VAL A 92 7.95 -13.77 6.78
N VAL A 93 8.36 -12.60 7.29
CA VAL A 93 7.96 -11.28 6.79
C VAL A 93 9.03 -10.75 5.84
N VAL A 94 8.62 -10.37 4.63
CA VAL A 94 9.54 -10.08 3.52
C VAL A 94 8.98 -8.97 2.64
N ASP A 95 9.86 -8.19 2.01
CA ASP A 95 9.46 -7.27 0.96
C ASP A 95 9.07 -7.98 -0.35
N ASP A 96 8.22 -7.32 -1.12
CA ASP A 96 7.75 -7.82 -2.39
C ASP A 96 7.65 -6.69 -3.41
N ILE A 97 8.52 -6.75 -4.41
CA ILE A 97 8.58 -5.76 -5.48
C ILE A 97 7.44 -5.89 -6.48
N ASP A 98 6.79 -7.06 -6.55
CA ASP A 98 5.63 -7.27 -7.43
C ASP A 98 4.35 -6.66 -6.83
N LEU A 99 4.37 -6.31 -5.54
CA LEU A 99 3.27 -5.67 -4.83
C LEU A 99 3.57 -4.19 -4.62
N ARG A 100 2.61 -3.34 -5.00
CA ARG A 100 2.68 -1.91 -4.72
C ARG A 100 2.68 -1.65 -3.21
N LEU A 101 3.37 -0.59 -2.79
CA LEU A 101 3.25 -0.08 -1.42
C LEU A 101 1.78 0.12 -1.04
N GLY A 102 1.40 -0.28 0.18
CA GLY A 102 0.00 -0.29 0.62
C GLY A 102 -0.75 -1.61 0.37
N ARG A 103 -0.11 -2.61 -0.26
CA ARG A 103 -0.64 -3.96 -0.42
C ARG A 103 0.22 -4.99 0.30
N MET A 104 -0.41 -6.03 0.82
CA MET A 104 0.31 -7.21 1.32
C MET A 104 -0.40 -8.50 0.94
N ARG A 105 0.36 -9.58 1.05
CA ARG A 105 -0.10 -10.91 0.69
C ARG A 105 0.54 -11.95 1.59
N ILE A 106 -0.30 -12.64 2.33
CA ILE A 106 0.05 -13.84 3.08
C ILE A 106 -0.11 -15.05 2.16
N ARG A 107 0.88 -15.94 2.22
CA ARG A 107 0.88 -17.26 1.58
C ARG A 107 1.18 -18.31 2.64
N PRO A 108 0.48 -19.46 2.66
CA PRO A 108 0.79 -20.54 3.58
C PRO A 108 2.07 -21.30 3.19
N GLN A 109 2.45 -21.24 1.91
CA GLN A 109 3.66 -21.84 1.34
C GLN A 109 3.93 -21.22 -0.04
N GLY A 110 5.11 -21.44 -0.60
CA GLY A 110 5.43 -21.05 -1.98
C GLY A 110 6.92 -21.06 -2.29
N GLY A 111 7.25 -20.94 -3.58
CA GLY A 111 8.64 -20.80 -3.99
C GLY A 111 9.23 -19.43 -3.62
N PRO A 112 10.56 -19.28 -3.65
CA PRO A 112 11.24 -18.04 -3.27
C PRO A 112 11.08 -16.90 -4.30
N GLY A 113 10.66 -17.21 -5.53
CA GLY A 113 10.62 -16.24 -6.61
C GLY A 113 12.01 -15.66 -6.90
N THR A 114 12.08 -14.34 -7.06
CA THR A 114 13.32 -13.59 -7.28
C THR A 114 14.00 -13.14 -5.97
N HIS A 115 13.41 -13.42 -4.81
CA HIS A 115 13.88 -12.90 -3.54
C HIS A 115 15.02 -13.77 -2.95
N ASN A 116 16.20 -13.17 -2.74
CA ASN A 116 17.40 -13.87 -2.29
C ASN A 116 17.28 -14.46 -0.88
N GLY A 117 16.66 -13.75 0.07
CA GLY A 117 16.44 -14.25 1.42
C GLY A 117 15.54 -15.48 1.49
N LEU A 118 14.35 -15.42 0.87
CA LEU A 118 13.48 -16.59 0.72
C LEU A 118 14.20 -17.78 0.06
N ARG A 119 15.04 -17.54 -0.97
CA ARG A 119 15.79 -18.61 -1.63
C ARG A 119 16.72 -19.34 -0.65
N ASP A 120 17.44 -18.60 0.17
CA ASP A 120 18.38 -19.16 1.14
C ASP A 120 17.65 -19.88 2.29
N ILE A 121 16.54 -19.31 2.78
CA ILE A 121 15.69 -19.95 3.81
C ILE A 121 15.10 -21.25 3.30
N SER A 122 14.56 -21.25 2.07
CA SER A 122 14.00 -22.44 1.45
C SER A 122 15.01 -23.58 1.29
N GLN A 123 16.29 -23.27 1.11
CA GLN A 123 17.36 -24.28 1.09
C GLN A 123 17.62 -24.89 2.46
N ALA A 124 17.44 -24.12 3.54
CA ALA A 124 17.67 -24.57 4.90
C ALA A 124 16.48 -25.36 5.48
N VAL A 125 15.24 -24.91 5.25
CA VAL A 125 14.04 -25.45 5.94
C VAL A 125 12.91 -25.90 5.02
N GLY A 126 13.09 -25.83 3.69
CA GLY A 126 12.07 -26.17 2.69
C GLY A 126 11.10 -25.03 2.40
N ASP A 127 10.14 -25.22 1.48
CA ASP A 127 9.23 -24.15 0.99
C ASP A 127 7.87 -24.07 1.73
N ALA A 128 7.61 -24.99 2.66
CA ALA A 128 6.31 -25.21 3.29
C ALA A 128 6.05 -24.30 4.50
N TYR A 129 6.62 -23.10 4.50
CA TYR A 129 6.43 -22.11 5.57
C TYR A 129 5.57 -20.92 5.13
N PRO A 130 4.69 -20.41 6.01
CA PRO A 130 3.93 -19.21 5.74
C PRO A 130 4.83 -17.98 5.60
N ARG A 131 4.42 -17.08 4.72
CA ARG A 131 5.12 -15.81 4.50
C ARG A 131 4.18 -14.64 4.28
N LEU A 132 4.48 -13.54 4.93
CA LEU A 132 3.83 -12.25 4.75
C LEU A 132 4.69 -11.40 3.80
N ARG A 133 4.19 -11.22 2.57
CA ARG A 133 4.81 -10.38 1.55
C ARG A 133 4.28 -8.96 1.66
N VAL A 134 5.14 -8.00 1.94
CA VAL A 134 4.81 -6.58 2.10
C VAL A 134 5.22 -5.84 0.84
N GLY A 135 4.29 -5.15 0.21
CA GLY A 135 4.56 -4.43 -1.03
C GLY A 135 5.53 -3.27 -0.84
N VAL A 136 6.59 -3.27 -1.63
CA VAL A 136 7.56 -2.17 -1.75
C VAL A 136 7.73 -1.70 -3.20
N GLY A 137 6.98 -2.34 -4.10
CA GLY A 137 7.00 -2.14 -5.54
C GLY A 137 6.33 -0.84 -6.00
N GLY A 138 6.56 -0.56 -7.28
CA GLY A 138 6.33 0.75 -7.91
C GLY A 138 7.40 1.10 -8.95
N ALA A 139 8.41 0.25 -9.12
CA ALA A 139 9.48 0.47 -10.08
C ALA A 139 8.99 0.37 -11.54
N ASP A 140 9.24 1.41 -12.32
CA ASP A 140 9.05 1.41 -13.77
C ASP A 140 9.92 0.34 -14.46
N ALA A 141 9.49 -0.10 -15.64
CA ALA A 141 10.26 -1.07 -16.43
C ALA A 141 11.67 -0.51 -16.74
N GLY A 142 12.72 -1.27 -16.36
CA GLY A 142 14.12 -0.94 -16.64
C GLY A 142 14.93 -0.43 -15.45
N ILE A 143 14.34 -0.35 -14.25
CA ILE A 143 15.08 -0.01 -13.02
C ILE A 143 15.93 -1.20 -12.55
N ASP A 144 17.14 -0.91 -12.05
CA ASP A 144 17.96 -1.88 -11.32
C ASP A 144 17.26 -2.25 -10.00
N LEU A 145 16.69 -3.46 -9.98
CA LEU A 145 15.92 -3.95 -8.84
C LEU A 145 16.77 -4.04 -7.56
N ALA A 146 18.06 -4.37 -7.68
CA ALA A 146 18.93 -4.48 -6.51
C ALA A 146 19.17 -3.11 -5.88
N ALA A 147 19.46 -2.10 -6.71
CA ALA A 147 19.58 -0.72 -6.23
C ALA A 147 18.27 -0.20 -5.65
N TYR A 148 17.14 -0.50 -6.28
CA TYR A 148 15.82 -0.07 -5.83
C TYR A 148 15.47 -0.61 -4.44
N VAL A 149 15.61 -1.91 -4.19
CA VAL A 149 15.26 -2.50 -2.89
C VAL A 149 16.21 -2.06 -1.77
N LEU A 150 17.46 -1.74 -2.08
CA LEU A 150 18.42 -1.22 -1.11
C LEU A 150 18.26 0.28 -0.84
N SER A 151 17.48 1.00 -1.64
CA SER A 151 17.24 2.43 -1.44
C SER A 151 16.17 2.69 -0.37
N PRO A 152 16.29 3.78 0.40
CA PRO A 152 15.29 4.16 1.40
C PRO A 152 13.97 4.58 0.76
N PHE A 153 12.88 4.47 1.52
CA PHE A 153 11.63 5.09 1.13
C PHE A 153 11.77 6.63 1.08
N PRO A 154 11.19 7.30 0.06
CA PRO A 154 11.11 8.76 0.05
C PRO A 154 10.30 9.28 1.24
N ASP A 155 10.63 10.47 1.75
CA ASP A 155 9.91 11.08 2.87
C ASP A 155 8.39 11.22 2.63
N ALA A 156 7.99 11.40 1.36
CA ALA A 156 6.58 11.46 0.95
C ALA A 156 5.81 10.14 1.21
N GLU A 157 6.52 9.01 1.28
CA GLU A 157 5.94 7.69 1.52
C GLU A 157 5.95 7.29 3.00
N SER A 158 6.65 8.01 3.88
CA SER A 158 6.86 7.63 5.28
C SER A 158 5.55 7.33 6.03
N ALA A 159 4.54 8.20 5.91
CA ALA A 159 3.25 7.98 6.55
C ALA A 159 2.50 6.75 6.00
N MET A 160 2.73 6.38 4.73
CA MET A 160 2.18 5.15 4.16
C MET A 160 2.96 3.93 4.66
N VAL A 161 4.29 4.02 4.75
CA VAL A 161 5.14 2.96 5.30
C VAL A 161 4.75 2.64 6.74
N GLU A 162 4.57 3.65 7.58
CA GLU A 162 4.11 3.49 8.98
C GLU A 162 2.78 2.72 9.05
N ARG A 163 1.78 3.11 8.23
CA ARG A 163 0.49 2.40 8.16
C ARG A 163 0.63 0.96 7.67
N VAL A 164 1.48 0.73 6.67
CA VAL A 164 1.74 -0.62 6.14
C VAL A 164 2.37 -1.49 7.21
N VAL A 165 3.35 -0.97 7.96
CA VAL A 165 3.99 -1.66 9.07
C VAL A 165 2.96 -1.99 10.15
N GLU A 166 2.13 -1.02 10.56
CA GLU A 166 1.09 -1.24 11.56
C GLU A 166 0.09 -2.34 11.16
N GLN A 167 -0.32 -2.35 9.90
CA GLN A 167 -1.23 -3.39 9.42
C GLN A 167 -0.55 -4.75 9.25
N ALA A 168 0.73 -4.78 8.86
CA ALA A 168 1.51 -6.01 8.83
C ALA A 168 1.69 -6.59 10.24
N VAL A 169 1.88 -5.75 11.26
CA VAL A 169 1.87 -6.15 12.67
C VAL A 169 0.52 -6.80 13.02
N ALA A 170 -0.61 -6.15 12.70
CA ALA A 170 -1.95 -6.72 12.94
C ALA A 170 -2.17 -8.06 12.20
N ALA A 171 -1.62 -8.20 11.00
CA ALA A 171 -1.67 -9.45 10.25
C ALA A 171 -0.89 -10.58 10.92
N VAL A 172 0.30 -10.28 11.44
CA VAL A 172 1.10 -11.25 12.21
C VAL A 172 0.38 -11.64 13.49
N GLU A 173 -0.23 -10.68 14.21
CA GLU A 173 -1.01 -10.94 15.41
C GLU A 173 -2.14 -11.94 15.14
N VAL A 174 -2.93 -11.71 14.09
CA VAL A 174 -4.00 -12.65 13.68
C VAL A 174 -3.42 -13.99 13.23
N ALA A 175 -2.30 -14.00 12.50
CA ALA A 175 -1.67 -15.25 12.07
C ALA A 175 -1.23 -16.11 13.26
N VAL A 176 -0.65 -15.49 14.29
CA VAL A 176 -0.19 -16.16 15.51
C VAL A 176 -1.37 -16.66 16.36
N THR A 177 -2.44 -15.86 16.46
CA THR A 177 -3.53 -16.11 17.42
C THR A 177 -4.69 -16.92 16.86
N GLU A 178 -5.02 -16.71 15.58
CA GLU A 178 -6.16 -17.31 14.90
C GLU A 178 -5.74 -18.21 13.73
N GLY A 179 -4.47 -18.13 13.32
CA GLY A 179 -3.90 -18.93 12.23
C GLY A 179 -3.76 -18.18 10.91
N VAL A 180 -3.00 -18.78 9.99
CA VAL A 180 -2.67 -18.19 8.68
C VAL A 180 -3.92 -17.95 7.81
N GLY A 181 -4.90 -18.85 7.84
CA GLY A 181 -6.13 -18.75 7.04
C GLY A 181 -6.95 -17.48 7.36
N PRO A 182 -7.33 -17.24 8.62
CA PRO A 182 -7.98 -15.98 9.02
C PRO A 182 -7.17 -14.74 8.68
N ALA A 183 -5.86 -14.76 8.91
CA ALA A 183 -4.99 -13.63 8.56
C ALA A 183 -5.02 -13.35 7.04
N MET A 184 -4.94 -14.39 6.21
CA MET A 184 -5.05 -14.27 4.76
C MET A 184 -6.38 -13.62 4.33
N ASN A 185 -7.49 -14.03 4.93
CA ASN A 185 -8.81 -13.52 4.55
C ASN A 185 -8.99 -12.05 4.91
N ARG A 186 -8.37 -11.58 6.00
CA ARG A 186 -8.50 -10.20 6.47
C ARG A 186 -7.53 -9.23 5.80
N PHE A 187 -6.32 -9.69 5.48
CA PHE A 187 -5.21 -8.81 5.16
C PHE A 187 -4.63 -8.95 3.75
N ASN A 188 -5.05 -9.97 2.98
CA ASN A 188 -4.63 -10.07 1.58
C ASN A 188 -5.32 -9.00 0.74
N GLY A 189 -4.54 -8.15 0.08
CA GLY A 189 -5.06 -7.11 -0.79
C GLY A 189 -4.56 -5.73 -0.40
N SER A 190 -5.41 -4.72 -0.56
CA SER A 190 -5.13 -3.36 -0.12
C SER A 190 -5.39 -3.25 1.37
N ILE A 191 -4.44 -2.66 2.07
CA ILE A 191 -4.45 -2.63 3.53
C ILE A 191 -4.65 -1.22 4.06
N VAL A 192 -4.10 -0.28 3.32
CA VAL A 192 -4.52 1.10 3.37
C VAL A 192 -5.64 1.21 2.34
N ASP A 193 -6.68 1.97 2.63
CA ASP A 193 -7.40 2.67 1.58
C ASP A 193 -6.39 3.61 0.90
N VAL A 194 -5.50 3.02 0.09
CA VAL A 194 -5.15 3.57 -1.20
C VAL A 194 -6.42 3.29 -1.98
N PRO A 195 -7.29 4.28 -2.25
CA PRO A 195 -8.53 3.99 -2.95
C PRO A 195 -8.19 3.15 -4.17
N GLN A 196 -8.69 1.92 -4.22
CA GLN A 196 -8.35 1.00 -5.29
C GLN A 196 -8.62 1.74 -6.60
N VAL A 197 -7.58 1.96 -7.40
CA VAL A 197 -7.82 2.10 -8.83
C VAL A 197 -8.24 0.70 -9.25
N GLU A 198 -9.53 0.41 -9.12
CA GLU A 198 -10.14 -0.58 -10.00
C GLU A 198 -9.88 -0.03 -11.40
N ASP A 199 -9.08 -0.76 -12.18
CA ASP A 199 -9.12 -0.65 -13.63
C ASP A 199 -10.60 -0.75 -14.03
N PRO A 200 -11.21 0.29 -14.61
CA PRO A 200 -12.62 0.25 -14.98
C PRO A 200 -12.95 -0.85 -16.01
N ALA A 201 -11.96 -1.60 -16.52
CA ALA A 201 -12.16 -2.73 -17.43
C ALA A 201 -12.30 -4.11 -16.76
N ALA A 202 -12.02 -4.30 -15.46
CA ALA A 202 -12.00 -5.63 -14.86
C ALA A 202 -13.18 -5.90 -13.91
N GLY A 203 -14.37 -6.14 -14.47
CA GLY A 203 -15.28 -7.14 -13.89
C GLY A 203 -16.61 -6.70 -13.27
N LYS A 204 -17.09 -5.46 -13.43
CA LYS A 204 -18.51 -5.12 -13.21
C LYS A 204 -19.00 -4.07 -14.22
N ILE A 205 -19.92 -4.51 -15.07
CA ILE A 205 -20.75 -3.64 -15.91
C ILE A 205 -21.69 -2.88 -14.96
N TRP A 206 -21.50 -1.57 -14.83
CA TRP A 206 -22.53 -0.69 -14.31
C TRP A 206 -23.42 -0.31 -15.48
N ASP A 207 -24.68 -0.75 -15.45
CA ASP A 207 -25.71 -0.31 -16.37
C ASP A 207 -26.08 1.15 -16.05
N LEU A 208 -25.37 2.09 -16.69
CA LEU A 208 -25.72 3.50 -16.75
C LEU A 208 -26.76 3.73 -17.85
N GLY A 209 -27.90 3.04 -17.72
CA GLY A 209 -29.02 3.03 -18.66
C GLY A 209 -29.78 4.34 -18.84
N SER A 210 -29.19 5.51 -18.59
CA SER A 210 -29.89 6.78 -18.87
C SER A 210 -29.05 7.98 -19.32
N LEU A 211 -27.77 7.82 -19.68
CA LEU A 211 -27.03 8.92 -20.34
C LEU A 211 -26.15 8.40 -21.48
N THR A 212 -26.74 8.25 -22.66
CA THR A 212 -25.99 8.23 -23.92
C THR A 212 -25.49 9.65 -24.23
N PRO A 213 -24.23 9.81 -24.66
CA PRO A 213 -23.90 9.50 -26.04
C PRO A 213 -22.60 8.71 -26.22
N THR A 214 -22.74 7.61 -26.95
CA THR A 214 -21.76 6.95 -27.81
C THR A 214 -20.68 7.87 -28.39
N ARG A 215 -19.41 7.64 -28.00
CA ARG A 215 -18.20 7.43 -28.85
C ARG A 215 -16.93 7.72 -28.04
N THR A 216 -16.08 6.70 -27.91
CA THR A 216 -14.66 6.69 -27.47
C THR A 216 -14.20 7.93 -26.67
N ALA A 217 -14.29 7.84 -25.34
CA ALA A 217 -13.67 8.78 -24.41
C ALA A 217 -12.25 8.30 -24.04
N GLU A 218 -11.27 9.19 -24.06
CA GLU A 218 -9.92 8.97 -23.54
C GLU A 218 -9.83 9.52 -22.11
N TRP A 219 -9.05 8.84 -21.27
CA TRP A 219 -8.96 9.11 -19.83
C TRP A 219 -7.58 9.66 -19.49
N CYS A 220 -7.53 10.61 -18.57
CA CYS A 220 -6.29 11.05 -17.95
C CYS A 220 -6.45 10.97 -16.43
N VAL A 221 -5.50 10.28 -15.78
CA VAL A 221 -5.43 10.15 -14.33
C VAL A 221 -4.32 11.07 -13.84
N VAL A 222 -4.69 12.00 -12.96
CA VAL A 222 -3.74 12.83 -12.22
C VAL A 222 -3.99 12.53 -10.74
N GLU A 223 -2.95 12.48 -9.91
CA GLU A 223 -3.05 12.03 -8.52
C GLU A 223 -4.32 12.57 -7.82
N ASP A 224 -5.20 11.63 -7.43
CA ASP A 224 -6.52 11.82 -6.81
C ASP A 224 -7.68 12.37 -7.66
N VAL A 225 -7.51 12.49 -8.97
CA VAL A 225 -8.53 13.01 -9.90
C VAL A 225 -8.56 12.23 -11.22
N VAL A 226 -9.75 11.79 -11.61
CA VAL A 226 -10.00 11.20 -12.93
C VAL A 226 -10.71 12.23 -13.81
N ILE A 227 -10.09 12.59 -14.94
CA ILE A 227 -10.66 13.52 -15.91
C ILE A 227 -11.13 12.74 -17.13
N VAL A 228 -12.37 12.99 -17.55
CA VAL A 228 -13.04 12.31 -18.66
C VAL A 228 -13.38 13.31 -19.74
N GLU A 229 -12.92 13.08 -20.97
CA GLU A 229 -13.34 13.84 -22.13
C GLU A 229 -14.70 13.33 -22.64
N CYS A 230 -15.74 14.17 -22.62
CA CYS A 230 -17.09 13.79 -23.03
C CYS A 230 -17.58 14.60 -24.25
N PRO A 231 -17.99 13.94 -25.34
CA PRO A 231 -18.63 14.62 -26.45
C PRO A 231 -20.03 15.12 -26.05
N LYS A 232 -20.41 16.32 -26.54
CA LYS A 232 -21.75 16.88 -26.31
C LYS A 232 -22.84 15.95 -26.88
N PRO A 233 -23.89 15.60 -26.12
CA PRO A 233 -25.01 14.86 -26.68
C PRO A 233 -25.68 15.67 -27.81
N GLY A 234 -25.64 15.12 -29.02
CA GLY A 234 -26.45 15.59 -30.16
C GLY A 234 -25.98 16.82 -30.94
N GLY A 235 -24.72 17.28 -30.87
CA GLY A 235 -24.32 18.47 -31.64
C GLY A 235 -22.84 18.62 -32.00
N ARG A 236 -22.57 19.25 -33.16
CA ARG A 236 -21.27 19.83 -33.52
C ARG A 236 -21.06 21.10 -32.67
N GLY A 237 -20.47 20.95 -31.49
CA GLY A 237 -20.14 22.05 -30.57
C GLY A 237 -18.87 21.75 -29.75
N PRO A 238 -18.38 22.71 -28.93
CA PRO A 238 -17.17 22.52 -28.13
C PRO A 238 -17.31 21.32 -27.19
N LYS A 239 -16.21 20.57 -27.01
CA LYS A 239 -16.11 19.39 -26.15
C LYS A 239 -16.19 19.79 -24.67
N TYR A 240 -16.73 18.91 -23.82
CA TYR A 240 -16.82 19.15 -22.37
C TYR A 240 -15.95 18.14 -21.63
N TRP A 241 -15.50 18.52 -20.43
CA TRP A 241 -14.71 17.67 -19.56
C TRP A 241 -15.50 17.41 -18.27
N GLY A 242 -15.56 16.15 -17.83
CA GLY A 242 -16.03 15.78 -16.50
C GLY A 242 -14.83 15.48 -15.60
N ALA A 243 -14.87 15.85 -14.33
CA ALA A 243 -13.82 15.49 -13.38
C ALA A 243 -14.42 14.82 -12.14
N TRP A 244 -13.78 13.75 -11.71
CA TRP A 244 -14.12 13.00 -10.50
C TRP A 244 -12.95 13.08 -9.52
N CYS A 245 -13.20 13.56 -8.31
CA CYS A 245 -12.21 13.66 -7.25
C CYS A 245 -12.37 12.47 -6.29
N ARG A 246 -11.26 11.76 -6.02
CA ARG A 246 -11.20 10.49 -5.28
C ARG A 246 -11.64 10.60 -3.80
N TRP A 247 -11.65 11.81 -3.25
CA TRP A 247 -12.01 12.10 -1.85
C TRP A 247 -13.45 12.61 -1.68
N TRP A 248 -14.24 12.66 -2.76
CA TRP A 248 -15.61 13.19 -2.74
C TRP A 248 -16.61 12.10 -3.15
N THR A 249 -17.52 11.72 -2.24
CA THR A 249 -18.52 10.64 -2.44
C THR A 249 -19.94 11.16 -2.69
N GLY A 250 -20.13 12.48 -2.86
CA GLY A 250 -21.43 13.09 -3.11
C GLY A 250 -22.04 12.74 -4.48
N PRO A 251 -23.38 12.75 -4.63
CA PRO A 251 -24.13 12.17 -5.75
C PRO A 251 -24.05 12.90 -7.11
N GLN A 252 -22.92 13.57 -7.39
CA GLN A 252 -22.54 14.33 -8.59
C GLN A 252 -22.87 15.83 -8.58
N ARG A 253 -21.85 16.66 -8.90
CA ARG A 253 -21.99 17.91 -9.70
C ARG A 253 -20.71 18.69 -10.05
N ILE A 254 -19.50 18.16 -9.90
CA ILE A 254 -18.31 18.85 -10.43
C ILE A 254 -18.34 18.80 -11.96
N ARG A 255 -18.62 19.94 -12.59
CA ARG A 255 -18.68 20.08 -14.04
C ARG A 255 -17.63 21.09 -14.50
N LEU A 256 -16.80 20.70 -15.46
CA LEU A 256 -15.92 21.62 -16.19
C LEU A 256 -16.64 22.04 -17.48
N ASP A 257 -17.23 23.23 -17.45
CA ASP A 257 -17.90 23.81 -18.59
C ASP A 257 -16.87 24.55 -19.46
N ALA A 258 -16.58 24.02 -20.64
CA ALA A 258 -15.79 24.72 -21.65
C ALA A 258 -16.70 25.63 -22.50
N VAL A 259 -16.43 26.93 -22.49
CA VAL A 259 -17.12 27.93 -23.33
C VAL A 259 -16.06 28.69 -24.12
N GLY A 260 -15.96 28.41 -25.42
CA GLY A 260 -14.92 29.00 -26.28
C GLY A 260 -13.53 28.49 -25.93
N SER A 261 -12.58 29.39 -25.65
CA SER A 261 -11.19 29.09 -25.25
C SER A 261 -10.98 29.08 -23.73
N SER A 262 -12.06 29.02 -22.95
CA SER A 262 -12.03 29.08 -21.48
C SER A 262 -12.81 27.92 -20.87
N ALA A 263 -12.26 27.31 -19.82
CA ALA A 263 -12.89 26.27 -19.03
C ALA A 263 -13.24 26.80 -17.64
N TRP A 264 -14.47 26.53 -17.19
CA TRP A 264 -15.02 26.99 -15.91
C TRP A 264 -15.35 25.79 -15.02
N LEU A 265 -14.86 25.79 -13.79
CA LEU A 265 -15.24 24.81 -12.78
C LEU A 265 -16.57 25.24 -12.15
N ARG A 266 -17.56 24.34 -12.13
CA ARG A 266 -18.85 24.53 -11.45
C ARG A 266 -19.12 23.40 -10.49
N ILE A 267 -19.63 23.75 -9.31
CA ILE A 267 -20.12 22.79 -8.30
C ILE A 267 -21.46 23.31 -7.79
N ASP A 268 -22.54 22.56 -7.99
CA ASP A 268 -23.91 22.92 -7.56
C ASP A 268 -24.38 24.35 -7.91
N GLY A 269 -23.89 24.89 -9.03
CA GLY A 269 -24.23 26.25 -9.47
C GLY A 269 -23.30 27.35 -8.94
N ALA A 270 -22.39 27.03 -8.02
CA ALA A 270 -21.30 27.92 -7.64
C ALA A 270 -20.17 27.90 -8.68
N THR A 271 -19.72 29.09 -9.06
CA THR A 271 -18.65 29.32 -10.05
C THR A 271 -17.42 30.00 -9.44
N THR A 272 -17.51 30.44 -8.19
CA THR A 272 -16.42 31.09 -7.46
C THR A 272 -15.85 30.14 -6.42
N LEU A 273 -14.56 30.24 -6.14
CA LEU A 273 -13.90 29.40 -5.12
C LEU A 273 -14.59 29.52 -3.76
N GLY A 274 -15.00 30.73 -3.37
CA GLY A 274 -15.76 30.96 -2.13
C GLY A 274 -17.11 30.25 -2.11
N GLY A 275 -17.91 30.38 -3.18
CA GLY A 275 -19.21 29.70 -3.26
C GLY A 275 -19.07 28.17 -3.31
N ILE A 276 -18.00 27.67 -3.93
CA ILE A 276 -17.66 26.24 -3.95
C ILE A 276 -17.33 25.75 -2.53
N VAL A 277 -16.50 26.48 -1.79
CA VAL A 277 -16.12 26.15 -0.41
C VAL A 277 -17.33 26.19 0.52
N ASP A 278 -18.26 27.12 0.31
CA ASP A 278 -19.47 27.23 1.13
C ASP A 278 -20.45 26.08 0.89
N VAL A 279 -20.62 25.66 -0.38
CA VAL A 279 -21.43 24.49 -0.73
C VAL A 279 -20.84 23.21 -0.13
N LEU A 280 -19.54 23.00 -0.31
CA LEU A 280 -18.87 21.76 0.10
C LEU A 280 -18.65 21.71 1.63
N GLY A 281 -18.37 22.86 2.27
CA GLY A 281 -18.23 22.97 3.72
C GLY A 281 -19.54 22.79 4.48
N ALA A 282 -20.69 23.02 3.83
CA ALA A 282 -22.00 22.72 4.42
C ALA A 282 -22.26 21.20 4.52
N GLU A 283 -21.65 20.39 3.66
CA GLU A 283 -21.78 18.92 3.68
C GLU A 283 -20.71 18.24 4.54
N MET A 284 -19.56 18.89 4.79
CA MET A 284 -18.47 18.37 5.62
C MET A 284 -17.95 19.43 6.61
N PRO A 285 -18.69 19.70 7.71
CA PRO A 285 -18.41 20.82 8.61
C PRO A 285 -17.12 20.67 9.43
N ASP A 286 -16.69 19.44 9.73
CA ASP A 286 -15.55 19.17 10.62
C ASP A 286 -14.16 19.29 9.93
N ASP A 287 -14.12 19.34 8.59
CA ASP A 287 -12.87 19.27 7.79
C ASP A 287 -12.74 20.38 6.73
N ARG A 288 -13.35 21.54 6.97
CA ARG A 288 -13.41 22.66 6.00
C ARG A 288 -12.02 23.12 5.50
N ASP A 289 -11.02 23.19 6.37
CA ASP A 289 -9.67 23.64 6.00
C ASP A 289 -8.93 22.63 5.12
N LEU A 290 -9.11 21.34 5.39
CA LEU A 290 -8.56 20.26 4.59
C LEU A 290 -9.21 20.22 3.20
N LEU A 291 -10.52 20.45 3.14
CA LEU A 291 -11.29 20.58 1.92
C LEU A 291 -10.80 21.75 1.06
N VAL A 292 -10.58 22.93 1.66
CA VAL A 292 -10.02 24.12 0.97
C VAL A 292 -8.63 23.82 0.40
N ALA A 293 -7.76 23.19 1.18
CA ALA A 293 -6.41 22.84 0.73
C ALA A 293 -6.43 21.87 -0.47
N ARG A 294 -7.32 20.86 -0.44
CA ARG A 294 -7.48 19.90 -1.54
C ARG A 294 -8.07 20.52 -2.80
N LEU A 295 -9.01 21.44 -2.66
CA LEU A 295 -9.57 22.18 -3.79
C LEU A 295 -8.53 23.11 -4.43
N ASP A 296 -7.72 23.80 -3.63
CA ASP A 296 -6.63 24.64 -4.14
C ASP A 296 -5.60 23.81 -4.93
N LEU A 297 -5.21 22.66 -4.40
CA LEU A 297 -4.32 21.73 -5.09
C LEU A 297 -4.93 21.24 -6.43
N PHE A 298 -6.19 20.81 -6.41
CA PHE A 298 -6.93 20.39 -7.60
C PHE A 298 -6.94 21.47 -8.70
N VAL A 299 -7.30 22.69 -8.31
CA VAL A 299 -7.40 23.84 -9.22
C VAL A 299 -6.04 24.22 -9.80
N ARG A 300 -4.97 24.21 -9.00
CA ARG A 300 -3.59 24.47 -9.46
C ARG A 300 -3.08 23.40 -10.42
N THR A 301 -3.38 22.14 -10.15
CA THR A 301 -2.99 21.02 -11.00
C THR A 301 -3.67 21.08 -12.35
N LEU A 302 -4.97 21.40 -12.40
CA LEU A 302 -5.65 21.62 -13.68
C LEU A 302 -5.08 22.83 -14.44
N ALA A 303 -4.69 23.88 -13.73
CA ALA A 303 -4.09 25.07 -14.34
C ALA A 303 -2.68 24.81 -14.90
N SER A 304 -1.85 24.04 -14.20
CA SER A 304 -0.49 23.70 -14.65
C SER A 304 -0.45 22.86 -15.92
N GLN A 305 -1.48 22.04 -16.13
CA GLN A 305 -1.67 21.23 -17.34
C GLN A 305 -2.36 22.01 -18.48
N GLY A 306 -2.66 23.30 -18.28
CA GLY A 306 -3.34 24.14 -19.27
C GLY A 306 -4.81 23.79 -19.51
N LEU A 307 -5.39 22.92 -18.67
CA LEU A 307 -6.79 22.46 -18.75
C LEU A 307 -7.76 23.47 -18.14
N LEU A 308 -7.26 24.33 -17.25
CA LEU A 308 -8.02 25.39 -16.60
C LEU A 308 -7.25 26.71 -16.71
N ARG A 309 -7.92 27.79 -17.09
CA ARG A 309 -7.36 29.15 -16.98
C ARG A 309 -8.00 29.83 -15.79
N LEU A 310 -7.19 30.13 -14.79
CA LEU A 310 -7.64 30.89 -13.63
C LEU A 310 -7.90 32.34 -14.06
N GLY A 311 -9.17 32.71 -14.14
CA GLY A 311 -9.58 34.10 -14.15
C GLY A 311 -9.26 34.77 -12.82
N ARG A 312 -9.30 36.11 -12.80
CA ARG A 312 -9.30 36.86 -11.54
C ARG A 312 -10.56 36.58 -10.74
#